data_AF-A0A939ZZH0-F1
#
_entry.id   AF-A0A939ZZH0-F1
#
_cell.length_a   1.000
_cell.length_b   1.000
_cell.length_c   1.000
_cell.angle_alpha   90.00
_cell.angle_beta   90.00
_cell.angle_gamma   90.00
#
_symmetry.space_group_name_H-M   'P 1'
#
loop_
_entity.id
_entity.type
_entity.pdbx_description
1 polymer ?
#
loop_
_entity_poly.entity_id
_entity_poly.type
_entity_poly.pdbx_seq_one_letter_code
_entity_poly.pdbx_strand_id
1 'polypeptide(L)'
;MMRRLFYALIILCFVLVIAICGFVFYYYPAKLRPKNDYRDASALLQSGEYVSAALKFESLGDYSDSAERAKNAWRAAADESFDAGDFAKARTYYLKAGQDASVVEKLDAAYYQMGVKYYAENERVEGENCFSCISSGSRYLALLDPVRISCGERFLEEDDLESAEKVFSLCGEASRDDIADIWLKKGSDLLLTGDTDGAGDCFAKAMAYTSDRDAMTRVTDNRWYAAGIAAGMAGDEELAEKCFARMSYSQH
;
A
#
# COMPACT_ATOMS: atom_id res chain seq x y z
N MET A 1 18.23 -21.79 -81.32
CA MET A 1 17.65 -20.56 -80.72
C MET A 1 16.88 -20.86 -79.43
N MET A 2 15.99 -21.86 -79.40
CA MET A 2 15.14 -22.16 -78.22
C MET A 2 15.86 -22.52 -76.92
N ARG A 3 16.96 -23.30 -76.94
CA ARG A 3 17.70 -23.66 -75.71
C ARG A 3 18.32 -22.46 -74.97
N ARG A 4 18.81 -21.44 -75.70
CA ARG A 4 19.42 -20.24 -75.09
C ARG A 4 18.36 -19.35 -74.41
N LEU A 5 17.20 -19.21 -75.03
CA LEU A 5 16.04 -18.54 -74.43
C LEU A 5 15.56 -19.26 -73.18
N PHE A 6 15.53 -20.59 -73.21
CA PHE A 6 15.14 -21.42 -72.07
C PHE A 6 16.08 -21.26 -70.86
N TYR A 7 17.40 -21.32 -71.09
CA TYR A 7 18.38 -21.07 -70.01
C TYR A 7 18.34 -19.62 -69.49
N ALA A 8 18.17 -18.63 -70.37
CA ALA A 8 18.04 -17.24 -69.94
C ALA A 8 16.80 -17.01 -69.04
N LEU A 9 15.70 -17.68 -69.33
CA LEU A 9 14.46 -17.60 -68.55
C LEU A 9 14.59 -18.30 -67.19
N ILE A 10 15.29 -19.44 -67.13
CA ILE A 10 15.63 -20.12 -65.87
C ILE A 10 16.52 -19.24 -64.99
N ILE A 11 17.57 -18.62 -65.55
CA ILE A 11 18.47 -17.74 -64.80
C ILE A 11 17.71 -16.52 -64.27
N LEU A 12 16.85 -15.90 -65.07
CA LEU A 12 15.99 -14.79 -64.65
C LEU A 12 15.07 -15.19 -63.48
N CYS A 13 14.41 -16.35 -63.58
CA CYS A 13 13.59 -16.88 -62.48
C CYS A 13 14.41 -17.12 -61.22
N PHE A 14 15.64 -17.65 -61.33
CA PHE A 14 16.50 -17.91 -60.19
C PHE A 14 16.93 -16.60 -59.48
N VAL A 15 17.25 -15.55 -60.24
CA VAL A 15 17.56 -14.22 -59.70
C VAL A 15 16.36 -13.60 -59.00
N LEU A 16 15.16 -13.72 -59.58
CA LEU A 16 13.93 -13.23 -58.95
C LEU A 16 13.59 -13.99 -57.67
N VAL A 17 13.77 -15.32 -57.63
CA VAL A 17 13.57 -16.11 -56.42
C VAL A 17 14.56 -15.72 -55.33
N ILE A 18 15.85 -15.52 -55.66
CA ILE A 18 16.85 -15.06 -54.69
C ILE A 18 16.50 -13.65 -54.18
N ALA A 19 16.06 -12.74 -55.05
CA ALA A 19 15.64 -11.40 -54.65
C ALA A 19 14.40 -11.42 -53.75
N ILE A 20 13.41 -12.26 -54.05
CA ILE A 20 12.21 -12.45 -53.22
C ILE A 20 12.58 -13.10 -51.89
N CYS A 21 13.45 -14.11 -51.87
CA CYS A 21 13.91 -14.73 -50.64
C CYS A 21 14.72 -13.75 -49.79
N GLY A 22 15.62 -12.97 -50.40
CA GLY A 22 16.33 -11.90 -49.72
C GLY A 22 15.38 -10.82 -49.18
N PHE A 23 14.32 -10.50 -49.91
CA PHE A 23 13.30 -9.57 -49.44
C PHE A 23 12.48 -10.14 -48.28
N VAL A 24 11.93 -11.35 -48.42
CA VAL A 24 10.99 -11.96 -47.46
C VAL A 24 11.71 -12.50 -46.21
N PHE A 25 12.83 -13.21 -46.38
CA PHE A 25 13.53 -13.84 -45.26
C PHE A 25 14.56 -12.94 -44.59
N TYR A 26 15.05 -11.89 -45.27
CA TYR A 26 16.11 -11.04 -44.73
C TYR A 26 15.67 -9.57 -44.59
N TYR A 27 15.26 -8.89 -45.66
CA TYR A 27 14.94 -7.45 -45.61
C TYR A 27 13.66 -7.13 -44.81
N TYR A 28 12.59 -7.88 -45.02
CA TYR A 28 11.28 -7.65 -44.42
C TYR A 28 11.31 -7.81 -42.88
N PRO A 29 11.81 -8.93 -42.31
CA PRO A 29 11.93 -9.08 -40.86
C PRO A 29 12.98 -8.15 -40.25
N ALA A 30 14.08 -7.83 -40.95
CA ALA A 30 15.16 -7.02 -40.38
C ALA A 30 14.92 -5.50 -40.44
N LYS A 31 14.12 -5.00 -41.40
CA LYS A 31 13.97 -3.55 -41.63
C LYS A 31 12.52 -3.04 -41.64
N LEU A 32 11.58 -3.77 -42.24
CA LEU A 32 10.20 -3.29 -42.44
C LEU A 32 9.29 -3.60 -41.25
N ARG A 33 9.37 -4.83 -40.72
CA ARG A 33 8.58 -5.26 -39.55
C ARG A 33 8.71 -4.32 -38.34
N PRO A 34 9.92 -4.03 -37.82
CA PRO A 34 10.05 -3.18 -36.64
C PRO A 34 9.56 -1.74 -36.87
N LYS A 35 9.69 -1.21 -38.10
CA LYS A 35 9.19 0.12 -38.45
C LYS A 35 7.65 0.20 -38.41
N ASN A 36 6.97 -0.80 -38.96
CA ASN A 36 5.50 -0.83 -38.94
C ASN A 36 4.99 -1.07 -37.53
N ASP A 37 5.55 -2.05 -36.82
CA ASP A 37 5.20 -2.36 -35.44
C ASP A 37 5.41 -1.15 -34.51
N TYR A 38 6.45 -0.32 -34.75
CA TYR A 38 6.68 0.93 -34.02
C TYR A 38 5.62 2.00 -34.28
N ARG A 39 5.16 2.13 -35.54
CA ARG A 39 4.09 3.06 -35.90
C ARG A 39 2.77 2.64 -35.27
N ASP A 40 2.48 1.34 -35.29
CA ASP A 40 1.28 0.78 -34.68
C ASP A 40 1.30 0.98 -33.16
N ALA A 41 2.44 0.71 -32.50
CA ALA A 41 2.63 0.98 -31.07
C ALA A 41 2.43 2.47 -30.73
N SER A 42 2.91 3.37 -31.59
CA SER A 42 2.73 4.81 -31.42
C SER A 42 1.27 5.25 -31.60
N ALA A 43 0.53 4.61 -32.50
CA ALA A 43 -0.89 4.88 -32.70
C ALA A 43 -1.72 4.41 -31.48
N LEU A 44 -1.41 3.23 -30.94
CA LEU A 44 -2.01 2.73 -29.70
C LEU A 44 -1.75 3.65 -28.51
N LEU A 45 -0.53 4.18 -28.40
CA LEU A 45 -0.19 5.14 -27.35
C LEU A 45 -1.00 6.44 -27.47
N GLN A 46 -1.26 6.90 -28.70
CA GLN A 46 -2.06 8.10 -28.96
C GLN A 46 -3.55 7.87 -28.74
N SER A 47 -4.06 6.63 -28.90
CA SER A 47 -5.45 6.28 -28.60
C SER A 47 -5.71 6.04 -27.11
N GLY A 48 -4.67 6.08 -26.26
CA GLY A 48 -4.77 5.78 -24.84
C GLY A 48 -4.73 4.28 -24.52
N GLU A 49 -4.45 3.42 -25.50
CA GLU A 49 -4.31 1.98 -25.29
C GLU A 49 -2.91 1.64 -24.75
N TYR A 50 -2.63 2.13 -23.54
CA TYR A 50 -1.29 2.14 -22.95
C TYR A 50 -0.68 0.75 -22.76
N VAL A 51 -1.46 -0.23 -22.28
CA VAL A 51 -1.00 -1.61 -22.09
C VAL A 51 -0.62 -2.25 -23.43
N SER A 52 -1.49 -2.12 -24.43
CA SER A 52 -1.25 -2.65 -25.78
C SER A 52 -0.03 -2.00 -26.42
N ALA A 53 0.10 -0.67 -26.29
CA ALA A 53 1.26 0.08 -26.76
C ALA A 53 2.55 -0.39 -26.07
N ALA A 54 2.53 -0.55 -24.74
CA ALA A 54 3.70 -0.97 -23.97
C ALA A 54 4.20 -2.35 -24.40
N LEU A 55 3.31 -3.35 -24.49
CA LEU A 55 3.67 -4.70 -24.96
C LEU A 55 4.23 -4.69 -26.40
N LYS A 56 3.66 -3.85 -27.27
CA LYS A 56 4.14 -3.72 -28.64
C LYS A 56 5.53 -3.07 -28.69
N PHE A 57 5.76 -2.02 -27.91
CA PHE A 57 7.09 -1.41 -27.76
C PHE A 57 8.11 -2.35 -27.12
N GLU A 58 7.73 -3.15 -26.12
CA GLU A 58 8.61 -4.19 -25.55
C GLU A 58 9.05 -5.21 -26.62
N SER A 59 8.13 -5.63 -27.50
CA SER A 59 8.44 -6.57 -28.57
C SER A 59 9.43 -6.05 -29.61
N LEU A 60 9.63 -4.73 -29.67
CA LEU A 60 10.58 -4.06 -30.55
C LEU A 60 11.99 -3.97 -29.97
N GLY A 61 12.17 -4.23 -28.67
CA GLY A 61 13.46 -4.17 -27.98
C GLY A 61 14.19 -2.84 -28.20
N ASP A 62 15.42 -2.90 -28.71
CA ASP A 62 16.30 -1.74 -28.91
C ASP A 62 16.02 -0.97 -30.22
N TYR A 63 14.92 -1.26 -30.92
CA TYR A 63 14.57 -0.49 -32.11
C TYR A 63 14.20 0.95 -31.73
N SER A 64 14.96 1.93 -32.23
CA SER A 64 14.75 3.36 -31.95
C SER A 64 14.77 3.64 -30.43
N ASP A 65 13.69 4.18 -29.88
CA ASP A 65 13.44 4.53 -28.48
C ASP A 65 12.36 3.62 -27.88
N SER A 66 12.10 2.45 -28.48
CA SER A 66 10.99 1.57 -28.09
C SER A 66 11.07 1.14 -26.63
N ALA A 67 12.26 0.78 -26.13
CA ALA A 67 12.44 0.43 -24.71
C ALA A 67 11.98 1.55 -23.76
N GLU A 68 12.30 2.82 -24.07
CA GLU A 68 11.89 3.96 -23.26
C GLU A 68 10.40 4.28 -23.42
N ARG A 69 9.86 4.15 -24.64
CA ARG A 69 8.42 4.29 -24.89
C ARG A 69 7.59 3.22 -24.19
N ALA A 70 8.08 1.98 -24.10
CA ALA A 70 7.44 0.92 -23.34
C ALA A 70 7.30 1.29 -21.87
N LYS A 71 8.40 1.77 -21.25
CA LYS A 71 8.39 2.24 -19.86
C LYS A 71 7.39 3.38 -19.64
N ASN A 72 7.39 4.37 -20.53
CA ASN A 72 6.46 5.50 -20.46
C ASN A 72 5.00 5.06 -20.64
N ALA A 73 4.73 4.13 -21.55
CA ALA A 73 3.40 3.56 -21.74
C ALA A 73 2.95 2.75 -20.52
N TRP A 74 3.82 1.95 -19.90
CA TRP A 74 3.51 1.26 -18.64
C TRP A 74 3.23 2.25 -17.51
N ARG A 75 3.99 3.34 -17.42
CA ARG A 75 3.74 4.39 -16.42
C ARG A 75 2.36 5.03 -16.63
N ALA A 76 1.98 5.33 -17.87
CA ALA A 76 0.66 5.88 -18.18
C ALA A 76 -0.48 4.90 -17.84
N ALA A 77 -0.32 3.60 -18.17
CA ALA A 77 -1.28 2.56 -17.78
C ALA A 77 -1.41 2.42 -16.26
N ALA A 78 -0.29 2.57 -15.54
CA ALA A 78 -0.25 2.51 -14.09
C ALA A 78 -0.96 3.73 -13.46
N ASP A 79 -0.70 4.92 -13.99
CA ASP A 79 -1.36 6.17 -13.58
C ASP A 79 -2.88 6.07 -13.76
N GLU A 80 -3.35 5.60 -14.93
CA GLU A 80 -4.78 5.38 -15.20
C GLU A 80 -5.40 4.38 -14.21
N SER A 81 -4.72 3.26 -13.96
CA SER A 81 -5.19 2.26 -13.00
C SER A 81 -5.21 2.80 -11.57
N PHE A 82 -4.24 3.65 -11.22
CA PHE A 82 -4.14 4.27 -9.91
C PHE A 82 -5.29 5.26 -9.70
N ASP A 83 -5.57 6.12 -10.68
CA ASP A 83 -6.67 7.09 -10.64
C ASP A 83 -8.04 6.40 -10.61
N ALA A 84 -8.15 5.20 -11.21
CA ALA A 84 -9.33 4.34 -11.13
C ALA A 84 -9.47 3.60 -9.78
N GLY A 85 -8.49 3.71 -8.88
CA GLY A 85 -8.46 3.00 -7.58
C GLY A 85 -8.07 1.52 -7.69
N ASP A 86 -7.66 1.03 -8.86
CA ASP A 86 -7.14 -0.33 -9.05
C ASP A 86 -5.63 -0.35 -8.75
N PHE A 87 -5.29 -0.17 -7.47
CA PHE A 87 -3.91 -0.09 -7.00
C PHE A 87 -3.11 -1.37 -7.25
N ALA A 88 -3.77 -2.54 -7.31
CA ALA A 88 -3.12 -3.81 -7.60
C ALA A 88 -2.63 -3.87 -9.06
N LYS A 89 -3.45 -3.41 -10.02
CA LYS A 89 -2.99 -3.22 -11.41
C LYS A 89 -1.95 -2.12 -11.52
N ALA A 90 -2.17 -0.98 -10.88
CA ALA A 90 -1.22 0.13 -10.89
C ALA A 90 0.17 -0.32 -10.43
N ARG A 91 0.26 -1.02 -9.30
CA ARG A 91 1.49 -1.65 -8.80
C ARG A 91 2.16 -2.53 -9.86
N THR A 92 1.38 -3.41 -10.50
CA THR A 92 1.89 -4.34 -11.53
C THR A 92 2.47 -3.58 -12.72
N TYR A 93 1.83 -2.49 -13.14
CA TYR A 93 2.26 -1.66 -14.26
C TYR A 93 3.45 -0.76 -13.89
N TYR A 94 3.51 -0.20 -12.68
CA TYR A 94 4.70 0.53 -12.21
C TYR A 94 5.94 -0.38 -12.15
N LEU A 95 5.82 -1.62 -11.68
CA LEU A 95 6.92 -2.59 -11.69
C LEU A 95 7.45 -2.87 -13.11
N LYS A 96 6.58 -2.82 -14.11
CA LYS A 96 6.96 -2.94 -15.54
C LYS A 96 7.56 -1.66 -16.11
N ALA A 97 7.11 -0.49 -15.64
CA ALA A 97 7.63 0.81 -16.06
C ALA A 97 9.10 1.02 -15.67
N GLY A 98 9.56 0.38 -14.59
CA GLY A 98 10.96 0.39 -14.18
C GLY A 98 11.14 0.75 -12.71
N GLN A 99 12.34 1.21 -12.37
CA GLN A 99 12.75 1.48 -10.98
C GLN A 99 13.42 2.86 -10.83
N ASP A 100 13.11 3.80 -11.73
CA ASP A 100 13.53 5.18 -11.52
C ASP A 100 12.79 5.79 -10.32
N ALA A 101 13.37 6.84 -9.73
CA ALA A 101 12.85 7.44 -8.51
C ALA A 101 11.39 7.91 -8.63
N SER A 102 10.97 8.39 -9.80
CA SER A 102 9.58 8.83 -10.03
C SER A 102 8.62 7.64 -10.03
N VAL A 103 9.02 6.50 -10.61
CA VAL A 103 8.22 5.28 -10.58
C VAL A 103 8.18 4.67 -9.18
N VAL A 104 9.31 4.66 -8.45
CA VAL A 104 9.37 4.16 -7.08
C VAL A 104 8.45 4.95 -6.16
N GLU A 105 8.41 6.29 -6.26
CA GLU A 105 7.50 7.11 -5.46
C GLU A 105 6.02 6.76 -5.71
N LYS A 106 5.65 6.52 -6.97
CA LYS A 106 4.29 6.12 -7.34
C LYS A 106 3.96 4.68 -6.93
N LEU A 107 4.95 3.80 -6.97
CA LEU A 107 4.82 2.42 -6.51
C LEU A 107 4.61 2.37 -4.98
N ASP A 108 5.37 3.15 -4.21
CA ASP A 108 5.18 3.32 -2.77
C ASP A 108 3.78 3.86 -2.46
N ALA A 109 3.30 4.83 -3.25
CA ALA A 109 1.93 5.35 -3.13
C ALA A 109 0.89 4.26 -3.35
N ALA A 110 1.09 3.39 -4.35
CA ALA A 110 0.19 2.26 -4.62
C ALA A 110 0.18 1.26 -3.46
N TYR A 111 1.36 0.89 -2.93
CA TYR A 111 1.45 0.03 -1.75
C TYR A 111 0.75 0.63 -0.53
N TYR A 112 0.94 1.93 -0.28
CA TYR A 112 0.26 2.63 0.79
C TYR A 112 -1.27 2.56 0.63
N GLN A 113 -1.80 2.90 -0.55
CA GLN A 113 -3.25 2.88 -0.78
C GLN A 113 -3.84 1.47 -0.69
N MET A 114 -3.12 0.45 -1.17
CA MET A 114 -3.51 -0.96 -0.96
C MET A 114 -3.58 -1.30 0.52
N GLY A 115 -2.56 -0.92 1.30
CA GLY A 115 -2.54 -1.17 2.74
C GLY A 115 -3.68 -0.49 3.48
N VAL A 116 -3.97 0.78 3.16
CA VAL A 116 -5.13 1.51 3.70
C VAL A 116 -6.44 0.78 3.42
N LYS A 117 -6.62 0.29 2.19
CA LYS A 117 -7.83 -0.47 1.81
C LYS A 117 -7.97 -1.76 2.62
N TYR A 118 -6.89 -2.54 2.74
CA TYR A 118 -6.90 -3.77 3.54
C TYR A 118 -7.20 -3.49 5.02
N TYR A 119 -6.66 -2.40 5.56
CA TYR A 119 -6.99 -1.95 6.91
C TYR A 119 -8.48 -1.60 7.08
N ALA A 120 -9.09 -0.96 6.10
CA ALA A 120 -10.54 -0.69 6.12
C ALA A 120 -11.37 -1.99 6.10
N GLU A 121 -10.90 -3.02 5.40
CA GLU A 121 -11.53 -4.35 5.28
C GLU A 121 -11.17 -5.30 6.44
N ASN A 122 -10.41 -4.83 7.45
CA ASN A 122 -9.91 -5.60 8.60
C ASN A 122 -8.91 -6.73 8.24
N GLU A 123 -8.34 -6.68 7.04
CA GLU A 123 -7.30 -7.60 6.55
C GLU A 123 -5.90 -7.05 6.90
N ARG A 124 -5.61 -6.94 8.20
CA ARG A 124 -4.41 -6.26 8.70
C ARG A 124 -3.09 -6.88 8.21
N VAL A 125 -3.04 -8.20 8.08
CA VAL A 125 -1.81 -8.90 7.69
C VAL A 125 -1.45 -8.54 6.25
N GLU A 126 -2.44 -8.53 5.37
CA GLU A 126 -2.34 -8.09 3.98
C GLU A 126 -1.97 -6.61 3.90
N GLY A 127 -2.54 -5.78 4.79
CA GLY A 127 -2.19 -4.37 4.93
C GLY A 127 -0.71 -4.15 5.27
N GLU A 128 -0.21 -4.83 6.29
CA GLU A 128 1.20 -4.76 6.69
C GLU A 128 2.16 -5.35 5.65
N ASN A 129 1.75 -6.41 4.93
CA ASN A 129 2.51 -6.93 3.80
C ASN A 129 2.68 -5.84 2.71
N CYS A 130 1.63 -5.06 2.44
CA CYS A 130 1.75 -3.92 1.52
C CYS A 130 2.68 -2.84 2.05
N PHE A 131 2.54 -2.45 3.32
CA PHE A 131 3.40 -1.43 3.94
C PHE A 131 4.87 -1.85 3.99
N SER A 132 5.17 -3.14 4.17
CA SER A 132 6.54 -3.67 4.15
C SER A 132 7.25 -3.50 2.79
N CYS A 133 6.48 -3.31 1.71
CA CYS A 133 7.02 -3.07 0.37
C CYS A 133 7.32 -1.58 0.10
N ILE A 134 6.94 -0.68 0.99
CA ILE A 134 7.23 0.76 0.86
C ILE A 134 8.73 1.00 1.09
N SER A 135 9.35 1.76 0.19
CA SER A 135 10.78 2.02 0.22
C SER A 135 11.23 2.74 1.50
N SER A 136 12.43 2.42 1.99
CA SER A 136 13.01 3.12 3.12
C SER A 136 13.25 4.61 2.78
N GLY A 137 12.78 5.50 3.66
CA GLY A 137 12.82 6.96 3.42
C GLY A 137 11.64 7.51 2.61
N SER A 138 10.68 6.66 2.22
CA SER A 138 9.45 7.11 1.59
C SER A 138 8.62 7.99 2.53
N ARG A 139 8.02 9.06 2.00
CA ARG A 139 7.14 9.95 2.79
C ARG A 139 5.91 9.24 3.36
N TYR A 140 5.48 8.13 2.73
CA TYR A 140 4.31 7.37 3.16
C TYR A 140 4.54 6.62 4.48
N LEU A 141 5.80 6.39 4.89
CA LEU A 141 6.10 5.76 6.18
C LEU A 141 5.57 6.57 7.37
N ALA A 142 5.59 7.89 7.27
CA ALA A 142 5.04 8.78 8.30
C ALA A 142 3.50 8.75 8.38
N LEU A 143 2.83 8.16 7.38
CA LEU A 143 1.37 8.06 7.31
C LEU A 143 0.84 6.70 7.80
N LEU A 144 1.72 5.73 8.12
CA LEU A 144 1.31 4.40 8.53
C LEU A 144 0.69 4.37 9.92
N ASP A 145 1.28 5.09 10.86
CA ASP A 145 0.80 5.15 12.25
C ASP A 145 -0.64 5.69 12.34
N PRO A 146 -1.02 6.80 11.68
CA PRO A 146 -2.42 7.23 11.63
C PRO A 146 -3.40 6.15 11.13
N VAL A 147 -3.02 5.35 10.14
CA VAL A 147 -3.86 4.27 9.61
C VAL A 147 -4.03 3.16 10.64
N ARG A 148 -2.92 2.77 11.29
CA ARG A 148 -2.90 1.77 12.36
C ARG A 148 -3.71 2.24 13.56
N ILE A 149 -3.54 3.48 13.99
CA ILE A 149 -4.25 4.07 15.13
C ILE A 149 -5.76 4.07 14.86
N SER A 150 -6.19 4.56 13.69
CA SER A 150 -7.62 4.55 13.33
C SER A 150 -8.20 3.12 13.30
N CYS A 151 -7.41 2.12 12.92
CA CYS A 151 -7.83 0.73 13.04
C CYS A 151 -7.92 0.25 14.49
N GLY A 152 -6.96 0.61 15.33
CA GLY A 152 -6.97 0.31 16.75
C GLY A 152 -8.17 0.92 17.47
N GLU A 153 -8.49 2.18 17.18
CA GLU A 153 -9.66 2.87 17.73
C GLU A 153 -10.98 2.17 17.38
N ARG A 154 -11.15 1.71 16.13
CA ARG A 154 -12.32 0.91 15.74
C ARG A 154 -12.44 -0.39 16.55
N PHE A 155 -11.33 -1.09 16.81
CA PHE A 155 -11.37 -2.26 17.69
C PHE A 155 -11.77 -1.89 19.12
N LEU A 156 -11.33 -0.73 19.64
CA LEU A 156 -11.76 -0.26 20.96
C LEU A 156 -13.25 0.08 20.99
N GLU A 157 -13.83 0.60 19.89
CA GLU A 157 -15.27 0.81 19.77
C GLU A 157 -16.06 -0.51 19.80
N GLU A 158 -15.44 -1.61 19.34
CA GLU A 158 -15.97 -2.97 19.37
C GLU A 158 -15.62 -3.74 20.66
N ASP A 159 -15.02 -3.08 21.66
CA ASP A 159 -14.51 -3.66 22.91
C ASP A 159 -13.42 -4.75 22.74
N ASP A 160 -12.82 -4.87 21.55
CA ASP A 160 -11.71 -5.79 21.26
C ASP A 160 -10.36 -5.16 21.65
N LEU A 161 -10.08 -5.16 22.95
CA LEU A 161 -8.86 -4.57 23.51
C LEU A 161 -7.59 -5.33 23.07
N GLU A 162 -7.68 -6.61 22.72
CA GLU A 162 -6.55 -7.43 22.29
C GLU A 162 -6.13 -7.06 20.86
N SER A 163 -7.09 -7.00 19.94
CA SER A 163 -6.82 -6.61 18.55
C SER A 163 -6.31 -5.18 18.46
N ALA A 164 -6.87 -4.27 19.25
CA ALA A 164 -6.42 -2.88 19.34
C ALA A 164 -4.95 -2.82 19.76
N GLU A 165 -4.57 -3.50 20.85
CA GLU A 165 -3.19 -3.53 21.34
C GLU A 165 -2.22 -4.08 20.30
N LYS A 166 -2.61 -5.16 19.60
CA LYS A 166 -1.79 -5.73 18.54
C LYS A 166 -1.51 -4.72 17.43
N VAL A 167 -2.47 -3.87 17.05
CA VAL A 167 -2.23 -2.82 16.05
C VAL A 167 -1.38 -1.69 16.60
N PHE A 168 -1.68 -1.21 17.81
CA PHE A 168 -0.91 -0.12 18.42
C PHE A 168 0.56 -0.48 18.62
N SER A 169 0.87 -1.75 18.91
CA SER A 169 2.25 -2.23 19.03
C SER A 169 3.08 -2.12 17.75
N LEU A 170 2.44 -1.93 16.60
CA LEU A 170 3.11 -1.71 15.31
C LEU A 170 3.45 -0.23 15.07
N CYS A 171 2.92 0.69 15.88
CA CYS A 171 3.15 2.12 15.73
C CYS A 171 4.55 2.51 16.22
N GLY A 172 5.10 3.55 15.63
CA GLY A 172 6.41 4.09 16.00
C GLY A 172 6.39 4.88 17.30
N GLU A 173 7.58 5.17 17.81
CA GLU A 173 7.81 5.91 19.06
C GLU A 173 7.12 7.29 19.09
N ALA A 174 7.02 7.96 17.94
CA ALA A 174 6.41 9.28 17.84
C ALA A 174 4.91 9.31 18.20
N SER A 175 4.23 8.16 18.08
CA SER A 175 2.79 8.04 18.29
C SER A 175 2.42 7.45 19.65
N ARG A 176 3.42 7.14 20.49
CA ARG A 176 3.18 6.43 21.76
C ARG A 176 2.33 7.23 22.73
N ASP A 177 2.62 8.52 22.91
CA ASP A 177 1.86 9.35 23.84
C ASP A 177 0.41 9.52 23.36
N ASP A 178 0.18 9.65 22.05
CA ASP A 178 -1.17 9.68 21.47
C ASP A 178 -1.92 8.35 21.74
N ILE A 179 -1.25 7.21 21.60
CA ILE A 179 -1.80 5.89 21.91
C ILE A 179 -2.09 5.75 23.43
N ALA A 180 -1.24 6.31 24.28
CA ALA A 180 -1.45 6.32 25.72
C ALA A 180 -2.74 7.09 26.08
N ASP A 181 -2.96 8.24 25.45
CA ASP A 181 -4.17 9.04 25.64
C ASP A 181 -5.43 8.32 25.12
N ILE A 182 -5.33 7.58 24.02
CA ILE A 182 -6.44 6.74 23.51
C ILE A 182 -6.81 5.66 24.54
N TRP A 183 -5.83 4.94 25.08
CA TRP A 183 -6.06 3.94 26.12
C TRP A 183 -6.64 4.56 27.40
N LEU A 184 -6.13 5.71 27.82
CA LEU A 184 -6.64 6.46 28.96
C LEU A 184 -8.11 6.85 28.78
N LYS A 185 -8.48 7.30 27.58
CA LYS A 185 -9.86 7.64 27.24
C LYS A 185 -10.75 6.41 27.31
N LYS A 186 -10.38 5.31 26.63
CA LYS A 186 -11.17 4.06 26.66
C LYS A 186 -11.35 3.53 28.08
N GLY A 187 -10.29 3.55 28.90
CA GLY A 187 -10.40 3.14 30.30
C GLY A 187 -11.35 4.03 31.10
N SER A 188 -11.33 5.34 30.86
CA SER A 188 -12.27 6.28 31.49
C SER A 188 -13.71 6.02 31.06
N ASP A 189 -13.95 5.67 29.80
CA ASP A 189 -15.29 5.34 29.29
C ASP A 189 -15.81 4.03 29.92
N LEU A 190 -14.95 3.03 30.11
CA LEU A 190 -15.29 1.77 30.78
C LEU A 190 -15.66 1.96 32.26
N LEU A 191 -15.03 2.92 32.96
CA LEU A 191 -15.44 3.27 34.32
C LEU A 191 -16.87 3.81 34.38
N LEU A 192 -17.30 4.57 33.38
CA LEU A 192 -18.67 5.10 33.32
C LEU A 192 -19.71 3.99 33.11
N THR A 193 -19.30 2.88 32.49
CA THR A 193 -20.15 1.68 32.33
C THR A 193 -20.00 0.68 33.47
N GLY A 194 -19.16 0.97 34.47
CA GLY A 194 -18.92 0.12 35.64
C GLY A 194 -17.93 -1.04 35.40
N ASP A 195 -17.29 -1.11 34.23
CA ASP A 195 -16.29 -2.13 33.93
C ASP A 195 -14.91 -1.71 34.47
N THR A 196 -14.68 -2.00 35.75
CA THR A 196 -13.44 -1.66 36.43
C THR A 196 -12.25 -2.51 35.98
N ASP A 197 -12.47 -3.74 35.56
CA ASP A 197 -11.35 -4.61 35.16
C ASP A 197 -10.83 -4.21 33.79
N GLY A 198 -11.73 -4.00 32.82
CA GLY A 198 -11.37 -3.46 31.52
C GLY A 198 -10.74 -2.06 31.61
N ALA A 199 -11.25 -1.19 32.50
CA ALA A 199 -10.64 0.11 32.76
C ALA A 199 -9.21 -0.01 33.32
N GLY A 200 -8.98 -0.94 34.24
CA GLY A 200 -7.66 -1.22 34.80
C GLY A 200 -6.66 -1.69 33.74
N ASP A 201 -7.09 -2.59 32.84
CA ASP A 201 -6.27 -3.06 31.73
C ASP A 201 -5.94 -1.93 30.75
N CYS A 202 -6.90 -1.07 30.44
CA CYS A 202 -6.67 0.11 29.60
C CYS A 202 -5.67 1.08 30.22
N PHE A 203 -5.79 1.38 31.53
CA PHE A 203 -4.81 2.24 32.20
C PHE A 203 -3.42 1.62 32.28
N ALA A 204 -3.33 0.30 32.46
CA ALA A 204 -2.05 -0.41 32.39
C ALA A 204 -1.39 -0.24 31.02
N LYS A 205 -2.17 -0.31 29.94
CA LYS A 205 -1.69 -0.02 28.57
C LYS A 205 -1.30 1.44 28.41
N ALA A 206 -2.10 2.40 28.88
CA ALA A 206 -1.74 3.83 28.86
C ALA A 206 -0.38 4.09 29.55
N MET A 207 -0.14 3.45 30.70
CA MET A 207 1.14 3.52 31.41
C MET A 207 2.32 2.85 30.69
N ALA A 208 2.05 1.90 29.78
CA ALA A 208 3.08 1.24 28.98
C ALA A 208 3.50 2.08 27.77
N TYR A 209 2.59 2.87 27.22
CA TYR A 209 2.87 3.73 26.07
C TYR A 209 3.43 5.10 26.46
N THR A 210 2.96 5.70 27.55
CA THR A 210 3.36 7.06 27.99
C THR A 210 4.87 7.24 28.18
N SER A 211 5.37 8.40 27.78
CA SER A 211 6.74 8.87 28.05
C SER A 211 6.92 9.37 29.50
N ASP A 212 5.87 9.90 30.13
CA ASP A 212 5.86 10.35 31.53
C ASP A 212 4.93 9.46 32.37
N ARG A 213 5.52 8.43 32.98
CA ARG A 213 4.79 7.47 33.82
C ARG A 213 4.27 8.11 35.11
N ASP A 214 5.00 9.06 35.69
CA ASP A 214 4.59 9.70 36.94
C ASP A 214 3.38 10.61 36.71
N ALA A 215 3.36 11.36 35.60
CA ALA A 215 2.18 12.11 35.19
C ALA A 215 1.00 11.19 34.91
N MET A 216 1.23 10.10 34.17
CA MET A 216 0.16 9.16 33.84
C MET A 216 -0.44 8.52 35.10
N THR A 217 0.38 8.08 36.07
CA THR A 217 -0.10 7.54 37.36
C THR A 217 -1.02 8.52 38.08
N ARG A 218 -0.61 9.81 38.18
CA ARG A 218 -1.46 10.85 38.79
C ARG A 218 -2.79 11.01 38.05
N VAL A 219 -2.77 10.94 36.72
CA VAL A 219 -3.98 11.06 35.90
C VAL A 219 -4.90 9.85 36.11
N THR A 220 -4.38 8.63 36.07
CA THR A 220 -5.17 7.40 36.28
C THR A 220 -5.73 7.32 37.70
N ASP A 221 -4.97 7.69 38.72
CA ASP A 221 -5.45 7.74 40.11
C ASP A 221 -6.62 8.73 40.25
N ASN A 222 -6.50 9.90 39.62
CA ASN A 222 -7.59 10.88 39.61
C ASN A 222 -8.85 10.37 38.88
N ARG A 223 -8.70 9.56 37.81
CA ARG A 223 -9.84 8.94 37.11
C ARG A 223 -10.56 7.94 38.02
N TRP A 224 -9.81 7.07 38.69
CA TRP A 224 -10.36 6.12 39.67
C TRP A 224 -11.08 6.82 40.82
N TYR A 225 -10.45 7.86 41.39
CA TYR A 225 -11.05 8.64 42.47
C TYR A 225 -12.38 9.27 42.05
N ALA A 226 -12.39 9.94 40.89
CA ALA A 226 -13.59 10.59 40.38
C ALA A 226 -14.73 9.60 40.11
N ALA A 227 -14.41 8.44 39.51
CA ALA A 227 -15.40 7.38 39.27
C ALA A 227 -15.96 6.81 40.58
N GLY A 228 -15.11 6.55 41.58
CA GLY A 228 -15.55 6.06 42.89
C GLY A 228 -16.49 7.03 43.62
N ILE A 229 -16.17 8.33 43.59
CA ILE A 229 -17.04 9.38 44.15
C ILE A 229 -18.38 9.41 43.41
N ALA A 230 -18.37 9.37 42.06
CA ALA A 230 -19.58 9.39 41.25
C ALA A 230 -20.48 8.17 41.51
N ALA A 231 -19.90 6.98 41.61
CA ALA A 231 -20.60 5.74 41.94
C ALA A 231 -21.26 5.82 43.32
N GLY A 232 -20.54 6.32 44.34
CA GLY A 232 -21.10 6.53 45.68
C GLY A 232 -22.26 7.53 45.69
N MET A 233 -22.18 8.61 44.90
CA MET A 233 -23.30 9.56 44.74
C MET A 233 -24.51 8.94 44.04
N ALA A 234 -24.28 7.98 43.14
CA ALA A 234 -25.33 7.23 42.45
C ALA A 234 -25.92 6.08 43.32
N GLY A 235 -25.32 5.78 44.48
CA GLY A 235 -25.72 4.68 45.36
C GLY A 235 -25.15 3.31 44.96
N ASP A 236 -24.19 3.27 44.03
CA ASP A 236 -23.49 2.05 43.64
C ASP A 236 -22.24 1.86 44.53
N GLU A 237 -22.46 1.33 45.73
CA GLU A 237 -21.41 1.12 46.74
C GLU A 237 -20.35 0.09 46.29
N GLU A 238 -20.75 -0.93 45.51
CA GLU A 238 -19.83 -1.96 45.01
C GLU A 238 -18.83 -1.35 44.02
N LEU A 239 -19.32 -0.56 43.06
CA LEU A 239 -18.46 0.12 42.09
C LEU A 239 -17.55 1.15 42.77
N ALA A 240 -18.05 1.87 43.78
CA ALA A 240 -17.26 2.82 44.55
C ALA A 240 -16.09 2.13 45.28
N GLU A 241 -16.35 0.99 45.95
CA GLU A 241 -15.32 0.22 46.64
C GLU A 241 -14.25 -0.30 45.68
N LYS A 242 -14.65 -0.89 44.54
CA LYS A 242 -13.71 -1.36 43.50
C LYS A 242 -12.81 -0.23 42.98
N CYS A 243 -13.38 0.95 42.73
CA CYS A 243 -12.63 2.12 42.28
C CYS A 243 -11.60 2.57 43.32
N PHE A 244 -11.97 2.65 44.59
CA PHE A 244 -11.05 3.09 45.64
C PHE A 244 -9.97 2.06 45.97
N ALA A 245 -10.31 0.76 45.89
CA ALA A 245 -9.35 -0.32 46.09
C ALA A 245 -8.17 -0.23 45.10
N ARG A 246 -8.44 0.07 43.82
CA ARG A 246 -7.40 0.19 42.77
C ARG A 246 -6.39 1.31 43.03
N MET A 247 -6.77 2.38 43.74
CA MET A 247 -5.85 3.46 44.14
C MET A 247 -4.97 3.07 45.35
N SER A 248 -5.48 2.26 46.27
CA SER A 248 -4.72 1.87 47.47
C SER A 248 -3.47 1.03 47.15
N TYR A 249 -3.48 0.34 46.00
CA TYR A 249 -2.35 -0.46 45.53
C TYR A 249 -1.26 0.36 44.80
N SER A 250 -1.51 1.62 44.39
CA SER A 250 -0.51 2.46 43.70
C SER A 250 0.44 3.20 44.66
N GLN A 251 0.15 3.21 45.96
CA GLN A 251 0.93 3.91 47.00
C GLN A 251 1.95 3.02 47.76
N HIS A 252 2.18 1.79 47.31
CA HIS A 252 3.14 0.85 47.88
C HIS A 252 4.14 0.37 46.83
#